data_AF-A0A096PAF7-F1
#
_entry.id   AF-A0A096PAF7-F1
#
_cell.length_a   1.000
_cell.length_b   1.000
_cell.length_c   1.000
_cell.angle_alpha   90.00
_cell.angle_beta   90.00
_cell.angle_gamma   90.00
#
_symmetry.space_group_name_H-M   'P 1'
#
loop_
_entity.id
_entity.type
_entity.pdbx_description
1 polymer ?
#
loop_
_entity_poly.entity_id
_entity_poly.type
_entity_poly.pdbx_seq_one_letter_code
_entity_poly.pdbx_strand_id
1 'polypeptide(L)'
;MWVTVEEWTDLDATKTATHGFAGLTAHVIDIASKKLYATGAFGQGGFEKVVEFNCGHEDFVCFSPSGYNGIFGGDAMKTAIVDRRKAIAAKRPDGNDWVYPQNVVPARIYVGRKGYKADGTKCGASCTFLERNGLEFGQLYGYAVPTATTDRDAWHKGKVRTASPSTHTVAGKWAKIAWQFNSSNVKNVEESDMFHWQIAPVLPSGVTGVYKFWNAKGNDAAGAKTEHNSPSPVGEQKFVQGSTAGYFGIYEVQSMVSQLTNAAAGGFPTHFDGTYEMIEGETDIDTRVNLCPDGTGCTQGQTANGRTQKYMNDGIEKRTFEDIDGLEWIAAKNSASALSVTLNGAPYAYDDYFVIQEDGGNKYGERLMVAKMPAANTNATYDFIAMAGGSLNTRMKAGVSVPPNTFSSATASEFSGVADASGALRQTMMGGAARRLAELDVAMNDKTILIGLQQHSIRAGVVSKFGADRGGQIYMWDAANF
;
A
#
# COMPACT_ATOMS: atom_id res chain seq x y z
N MET A 1 13.34 -12.16 7.55
CA MET A 1 13.13 -10.76 7.95
C MET A 1 11.64 -10.51 8.04
N TRP A 2 11.20 -9.71 8.99
CA TRP A 2 9.83 -9.17 9.04
C TRP A 2 9.93 -7.64 9.04
N VAL A 3 9.08 -6.96 8.28
CA VAL A 3 9.03 -5.49 8.22
C VAL A 3 7.71 -5.06 8.84
N THR A 4 7.76 -4.07 9.72
CA THR A 4 6.58 -3.41 10.30
C THR A 4 6.77 -1.91 10.24
N VAL A 5 5.68 -1.18 10.04
CA VAL A 5 5.69 0.27 9.95
C VAL A 5 5.19 0.87 11.26
N GLU A 6 5.62 2.10 11.55
CA GLU A 6 5.09 2.90 12.64
C GLU A 6 4.34 4.08 12.01
N GLU A 7 3.05 4.21 12.30
CA GLU A 7 2.19 5.16 11.59
C GLU A 7 1.86 6.43 12.38
N TRP A 8 1.97 6.40 13.71
CA TRP A 8 1.42 7.47 14.55
C TRP A 8 2.41 7.85 15.64
N THR A 9 2.81 9.11 15.68
CA THR A 9 3.48 9.68 16.84
C THR A 9 2.90 11.07 17.12
N ASP A 10 2.37 11.25 18.32
CA ASP A 10 2.05 12.59 18.81
C ASP A 10 3.30 13.22 19.40
N LEU A 11 3.87 14.16 18.66
CA LEU A 11 5.12 14.82 19.04
C LEU A 11 4.84 16.15 19.73
N ASP A 12 5.53 16.37 20.84
CA ASP A 12 5.56 17.66 21.51
C ASP A 12 6.44 18.65 20.72
N ALA A 13 5.84 19.76 20.28
CA ALA A 13 6.54 20.77 19.48
C ALA A 13 7.78 21.37 20.17
N THR A 14 7.74 21.53 21.49
CA THR A 14 8.85 22.07 22.29
C THR A 14 10.01 21.08 22.34
N LYS A 15 9.72 19.80 22.53
CA LYS A 15 10.75 18.74 22.52
C LYS A 15 11.36 18.58 21.14
N THR A 16 10.56 18.55 20.08
CA THR A 16 11.06 18.47 18.69
C THR A 16 11.91 19.69 18.33
N ALA A 17 11.52 20.90 18.77
CA ALA A 17 12.33 22.10 18.60
C ALA A 17 13.69 21.98 19.32
N THR A 18 13.71 21.39 20.51
CA THR A 18 14.91 21.28 21.35
C THR A 18 15.87 20.18 20.90
N HIS A 19 15.33 19.02 20.51
CA HIS A 19 16.12 17.80 20.31
C HIS A 19 16.23 17.36 18.85
N GLY A 20 15.47 17.98 17.95
CA GLY A 20 15.25 17.42 16.63
C GLY A 20 14.37 16.17 16.69
N PHE A 21 14.11 15.59 15.53
CA PHE A 21 13.29 14.39 15.40
C PHE A 21 13.69 13.63 14.14
N ALA A 22 14.24 12.43 14.35
CA ALA A 22 14.36 11.40 13.32
C ALA A 22 12.98 10.76 13.18
N GLY A 23 12.48 10.65 11.96
CA GLY A 23 11.05 10.46 11.71
C GLY A 23 10.40 9.14 12.11
N LEU A 24 9.28 8.82 11.48
CA LEU A 24 8.58 7.55 11.67
C LEU A 24 9.33 6.45 10.93
N THR A 25 10.38 5.90 11.52
CA THR A 25 11.17 4.85 10.85
C THR A 25 10.41 3.53 10.78
N ALA A 26 10.57 2.81 9.68
CA ALA A 26 10.15 1.41 9.64
C ALA A 26 11.02 0.58 10.59
N HIS A 27 10.43 -0.47 11.13
CA HIS A 27 11.14 -1.44 11.93
C HIS A 27 11.30 -2.75 11.17
N VAL A 28 12.49 -3.34 11.26
CA VAL A 28 12.79 -4.64 10.67
C VAL A 28 13.27 -5.61 11.73
N ILE A 29 12.67 -6.79 11.75
CA ILE A 29 12.95 -7.84 12.71
C ILE A 29 13.76 -8.93 12.01
N ASP A 30 14.94 -9.20 12.55
CA ASP A 30 15.65 -10.43 12.28
C ASP A 30 14.98 -11.56 13.06
N ILE A 31 14.14 -12.34 12.38
CA ILE A 31 13.39 -13.45 12.99
C ILE A 31 14.32 -14.46 13.66
N ALA A 32 15.52 -14.69 13.09
CA ALA A 32 16.45 -15.67 13.61
C ALA A 32 17.10 -15.20 14.92
N SER A 33 17.56 -13.96 14.98
CA SER A 33 18.17 -13.40 16.19
C SER A 33 17.19 -12.73 17.15
N LYS A 34 15.93 -12.56 16.74
CA LYS A 34 14.86 -11.81 17.43
C LYS A 34 15.22 -10.34 17.71
N LYS A 35 16.15 -9.77 16.93
CA LYS A 35 16.55 -8.37 17.04
C LYS A 35 15.64 -7.49 16.19
N LEU A 36 15.18 -6.40 16.79
CA LEU A 36 14.46 -5.31 16.14
C LEU A 36 15.45 -4.21 15.76
N TYR A 37 15.35 -3.70 14.54
CA TYR A 37 16.14 -2.58 14.04
C TYR A 37 15.19 -1.50 13.55
N ALA A 38 15.39 -0.25 13.98
CA ALA A 38 14.81 0.91 13.32
C ALA A 38 15.62 1.21 12.05
N THR A 39 14.94 1.45 10.93
CA THR A 39 15.59 1.78 9.66
C THR A 39 14.86 2.91 8.94
N GLY A 40 15.63 3.88 8.45
CA GLY A 40 15.13 4.92 7.56
C GLY A 40 15.23 4.54 6.09
N ALA A 41 15.49 3.27 5.74
CA ALA A 41 15.70 2.84 4.35
C ALA A 41 14.56 3.29 3.41
N PHE A 42 13.32 3.19 3.88
CA PHE A 42 12.12 3.51 3.10
C PHE A 42 11.75 5.00 3.13
N GLY A 43 12.51 5.82 3.86
CA GLY A 43 12.19 7.19 4.20
C GLY A 43 12.18 7.39 5.72
N GLN A 44 12.08 8.64 6.14
CA GLN A 44 11.79 8.99 7.54
C GLN A 44 10.34 9.48 7.73
N GLY A 45 9.53 9.44 6.67
CA GLY A 45 8.09 9.61 6.79
C GLY A 45 7.40 8.39 7.38
N GLY A 46 6.10 8.47 7.64
CA GLY A 46 5.25 7.30 7.90
C GLY A 46 4.91 6.54 6.61
N PHE A 47 4.30 5.37 6.77
CA PHE A 47 3.89 4.47 5.69
C PHE A 47 2.63 3.72 6.10
N GLU A 48 1.73 3.41 5.17
CA GLU A 48 0.60 2.52 5.46
C GLU A 48 1.06 1.05 5.41
N LYS A 49 1.71 0.68 4.30
CA LYS A 49 2.22 -0.66 4.08
C LYS A 49 3.52 -0.62 3.29
N VAL A 50 4.39 -1.56 3.62
CA VAL A 50 5.64 -1.79 2.91
C VAL A 50 5.63 -3.22 2.42
N VAL A 51 5.49 -3.41 1.11
CA VAL A 51 5.53 -4.73 0.48
C VAL A 51 6.82 -4.94 -0.27
N GLU A 52 7.41 -6.11 -0.11
CA GLU A 52 8.48 -6.57 -0.99
C GLU A 52 7.90 -6.98 -2.34
N PHE A 53 8.52 -6.55 -3.43
CA PHE A 53 8.24 -7.05 -4.77
C PHE A 53 9.54 -7.53 -5.44
N ASN A 54 9.43 -8.42 -6.41
CA ASN A 54 10.60 -9.08 -6.98
C ASN A 54 11.39 -8.13 -7.91
N CYS A 55 12.63 -7.78 -7.54
CA CYS A 55 13.53 -7.03 -8.41
C CYS A 55 13.97 -7.78 -9.68
N GLY A 56 13.91 -9.12 -9.66
CA GLY A 56 14.49 -9.99 -10.66
C GLY A 56 16.03 -10.04 -10.66
N HIS A 57 16.68 -9.55 -9.61
CA HIS A 57 18.15 -9.51 -9.48
C HIS A 57 18.59 -9.88 -8.06
N GLU A 58 19.52 -10.84 -7.92
CA GLU A 58 19.90 -11.42 -6.62
C GLU A 58 20.59 -10.43 -5.66
N ASP A 59 21.43 -9.54 -6.21
CA ASP A 59 22.14 -8.49 -5.46
C ASP A 59 21.25 -7.38 -4.90
N PHE A 60 19.96 -7.34 -5.26
CA PHE A 60 19.06 -6.25 -4.87
C PHE A 60 17.82 -6.76 -4.13
N VAL A 61 17.22 -5.86 -3.35
CA VAL A 61 15.89 -6.01 -2.75
C VAL A 61 15.04 -4.82 -3.16
N CYS A 62 13.74 -5.03 -3.33
CA CYS A 62 12.83 -4.00 -3.81
C CYS A 62 11.57 -4.00 -2.97
N PHE A 63 11.20 -2.81 -2.52
CA PHE A 63 9.99 -2.61 -1.73
C PHE A 63 9.15 -1.50 -2.36
N SER A 64 7.84 -1.59 -2.22
CA SER A 64 6.93 -0.47 -2.47
C SER A 64 6.39 0.02 -1.12
N PRO A 65 6.87 1.18 -0.63
CA PRO A 65 6.26 1.87 0.50
C PRO A 65 5.04 2.65 0.01
N SER A 66 3.88 2.31 0.52
CA SER A 66 2.62 3.00 0.24
C SER A 66 2.21 3.91 1.39
N GLY A 67 1.03 4.51 1.31
CA GLY A 67 0.56 5.45 2.33
C GLY A 67 0.94 6.90 2.04
N TYR A 68 1.09 7.61 3.14
CA TYR A 68 1.41 9.02 3.22
C TYR A 68 2.89 9.21 3.65
N ASN A 69 3.30 10.42 4.00
CA ASN A 69 4.62 10.74 4.55
C ASN A 69 4.62 10.77 6.10
N GLY A 70 3.61 10.23 6.76
CA GLY A 70 3.48 10.26 8.22
C GLY A 70 2.71 11.45 8.79
N ILE A 71 2.13 11.23 9.97
CA ILE A 71 1.36 12.21 10.74
C ILE A 71 2.05 12.40 12.07
N PHE A 72 2.57 13.61 12.26
CA PHE A 72 3.48 13.91 13.36
C PHE A 72 2.78 14.68 14.50
N GLY A 73 1.44 14.61 14.55
CA GLY A 73 0.62 15.28 15.57
C GLY A 73 -0.29 16.38 15.01
N GLY A 74 -0.69 17.28 15.90
CA GLY A 74 -1.67 18.35 15.63
C GLY A 74 -1.13 19.52 14.79
N ASP A 75 -1.98 20.53 14.56
CA ASP A 75 -1.68 21.65 13.65
C ASP A 75 -0.41 22.43 14.01
N ALA A 76 -0.10 22.57 15.30
CA ALA A 76 1.14 23.20 15.74
C ALA A 76 2.39 22.47 15.20
N MET A 77 2.38 21.13 15.17
CA MET A 77 3.50 20.36 14.63
C MET A 77 3.57 20.47 13.10
N LYS A 78 2.42 20.47 12.42
CA LYS A 78 2.37 20.65 10.97
C LYS A 78 3.06 21.96 10.56
N THR A 79 2.77 23.05 11.26
CA THR A 79 3.44 24.35 11.05
C THR A 79 4.92 24.27 11.40
N ALA A 80 5.28 23.70 12.56
CA ALA A 80 6.67 23.61 12.99
C ALA A 80 7.56 22.85 12.01
N ILE A 81 7.09 21.72 11.46
CA ILE A 81 7.84 20.92 10.47
C ILE A 81 8.09 21.73 9.18
N VAL A 82 7.10 22.50 8.71
CA VAL A 82 7.25 23.36 7.54
C VAL A 82 8.23 24.52 7.82
N ASP A 83 8.14 25.15 9.00
CA ASP A 83 9.03 26.25 9.36
C ASP A 83 10.49 25.79 9.53
N ARG A 84 10.71 24.59 10.07
CA ARG A 84 12.04 23.95 10.10
C ARG A 84 12.58 23.69 8.69
N ARG A 85 11.74 23.25 7.76
CA ARG A 85 12.14 23.11 6.35
C ARG A 85 12.51 24.45 5.73
N LYS A 86 11.74 25.51 6.00
CA LYS A 86 12.03 26.88 5.54
C LYS A 86 13.35 27.43 6.10
N ALA A 87 13.71 27.05 7.32
CA ALA A 87 14.99 27.43 7.91
C ALA A 87 16.19 26.82 7.17
N ILE A 88 16.01 25.65 6.52
CA ILE A 88 17.02 25.02 5.66
C ILE A 88 17.02 25.66 4.27
N ALA A 89 15.84 25.81 3.67
CA ALA A 89 15.66 26.43 2.36
C ALA A 89 14.37 27.25 2.37
N ALA A 90 14.50 28.59 2.34
CA ALA A 90 13.35 29.49 2.50
C ALA A 90 12.22 29.26 1.48
N LYS A 91 12.57 28.85 0.27
CA LYS A 91 11.65 28.49 -0.82
C LYS A 91 12.09 27.17 -1.45
N ARG A 92 11.16 26.55 -2.16
CA ARG A 92 11.45 25.43 -3.05
C ARG A 92 12.28 25.91 -4.26
N PRO A 93 12.97 25.01 -4.98
CA PRO A 93 13.74 25.37 -6.19
C PRO A 93 12.91 25.99 -7.31
N ASP A 94 11.59 25.75 -7.34
CA ASP A 94 10.63 26.35 -8.28
C ASP A 94 10.14 27.74 -7.83
N GLY A 95 10.60 28.26 -6.69
CA GLY A 95 10.24 29.57 -6.13
C GLY A 95 9.00 29.56 -5.22
N ASN A 96 8.29 28.45 -5.14
CA ASN A 96 7.09 28.30 -4.33
C ASN A 96 7.40 28.04 -2.84
N ASP A 97 6.38 28.19 -1.99
CA ASP A 97 6.47 27.84 -0.57
C ASP A 97 6.47 26.32 -0.34
N TRP A 98 7.15 25.89 0.71
CA TRP A 98 6.98 24.53 1.22
C TRP A 98 5.59 24.37 1.85
N VAL A 99 4.95 23.24 1.58
CA VAL A 99 3.69 22.84 2.23
C VAL A 99 3.91 21.62 3.11
N TYR A 100 2.97 21.37 4.02
CA TYR A 100 3.05 20.19 4.90
C TYR A 100 2.98 18.91 4.05
N PRO A 101 3.98 18.01 4.12
CA PRO A 101 4.18 16.98 3.09
C PRO A 101 3.30 15.73 3.26
N GLN A 102 2.49 15.60 4.32
CA GLN A 102 1.79 14.36 4.68
C GLN A 102 1.21 13.62 3.46
N ASN A 103 0.31 14.24 2.70
CA ASN A 103 -0.31 13.61 1.50
C ASN A 103 0.19 14.23 0.18
N VAL A 104 1.44 14.73 0.17
CA VAL A 104 2.12 15.15 -1.07
C VAL A 104 3.21 14.12 -1.35
N VAL A 105 2.77 12.98 -1.89
CA VAL A 105 3.61 11.81 -2.13
C VAL A 105 3.07 11.00 -3.32
N PRO A 106 3.94 10.55 -4.24
CA PRO A 106 3.55 9.65 -5.33
C PRO A 106 3.58 8.19 -4.83
N ALA A 107 3.20 7.24 -5.70
CA ALA A 107 3.61 5.85 -5.47
C ALA A 107 5.14 5.76 -5.43
N ARG A 108 5.69 4.96 -4.51
CA ARG A 108 7.13 4.85 -4.26
C ARG A 108 7.64 3.43 -4.50
N ILE A 109 8.90 3.33 -4.89
CA ILE A 109 9.70 2.12 -4.75
C ILE A 109 11.03 2.44 -4.06
N TYR A 110 11.50 1.51 -3.25
CA TYR A 110 12.85 1.47 -2.70
C TYR A 110 13.61 0.35 -3.39
N VAL A 111 14.85 0.64 -3.80
CA VAL A 111 15.80 -0.35 -4.32
C VAL A 111 17.02 -0.37 -3.41
N GLY A 112 17.21 -1.49 -2.70
CA GLY A 112 18.32 -1.71 -1.79
C GLY A 112 19.35 -2.67 -2.36
N ARG A 113 20.64 -2.40 -2.14
CA ARG A 113 21.73 -3.27 -2.61
C ARG A 113 22.27 -4.11 -1.45
N LYS A 114 22.19 -5.42 -1.60
CA LYS A 114 22.64 -6.39 -0.57
C LYS A 114 24.16 -6.44 -0.52
N GLY A 115 24.70 -6.53 0.70
CA GLY A 115 26.14 -6.66 0.95
C GLY A 115 26.92 -5.35 0.91
N TYR A 116 26.23 -4.21 1.04
CA TYR A 116 26.82 -2.87 1.02
C TYR A 116 26.51 -2.12 2.30
N LYS A 117 27.49 -1.35 2.78
CA LYS A 117 27.36 -0.41 3.90
C LYS A 117 26.74 0.91 3.43
N ALA A 118 26.32 1.75 4.38
CA ALA A 118 25.71 3.06 4.10
C ALA A 118 26.57 4.01 3.25
N ASP A 119 27.90 3.84 3.26
CA ASP A 119 28.84 4.61 2.44
C ASP A 119 29.04 4.07 1.00
N GLY A 120 28.32 3.01 0.63
CA GLY A 120 28.42 2.37 -0.68
C GLY A 120 29.61 1.40 -0.83
N THR A 121 30.32 1.08 0.25
CA THR A 121 31.39 0.07 0.24
C THR A 121 30.86 -1.34 0.49
N LYS A 122 31.47 -2.35 -0.13
CA LYS A 122 31.14 -3.77 0.13
C LYS A 122 31.56 -4.14 1.56
N CYS A 123 30.67 -4.76 2.33
CA CYS A 123 31.01 -5.28 3.66
C CYS A 123 31.61 -6.70 3.64
N GLY A 124 31.37 -7.49 2.59
CA GLY A 124 31.91 -8.86 2.48
C GLY A 124 31.54 -9.72 3.69
N ALA A 125 32.52 -10.38 4.32
CA ALA A 125 32.27 -11.22 5.50
C ALA A 125 31.79 -10.42 6.73
N SER A 126 31.94 -9.10 6.76
CA SER A 126 31.54 -8.25 7.90
C SER A 126 30.09 -7.76 7.81
N CYS A 127 29.31 -8.16 6.80
CA CYS A 127 27.95 -7.68 6.64
C CYS A 127 27.06 -8.11 7.82
N THR A 128 26.38 -7.14 8.43
CA THR A 128 25.38 -7.40 9.47
C THR A 128 24.00 -7.66 8.83
N PHE A 129 22.95 -7.71 9.66
CA PHE A 129 21.60 -7.99 9.20
C PHE A 129 21.11 -6.96 8.16
N LEU A 130 21.31 -5.66 8.39
CA LEU A 130 20.80 -4.61 7.51
C LEU A 130 21.50 -4.62 6.15
N GLU A 131 22.83 -4.75 6.11
CA GLU A 131 23.58 -4.79 4.84
C GLU A 131 23.23 -6.05 4.03
N ARG A 132 23.14 -7.22 4.67
CA ARG A 132 22.79 -8.48 3.97
C ARG A 132 21.40 -8.44 3.34
N ASN A 133 20.47 -7.69 3.93
CA ASN A 133 19.12 -7.53 3.41
C ASN A 133 18.95 -6.25 2.58
N GLY A 134 20.03 -5.53 2.27
CA GLY A 134 19.99 -4.36 1.40
C GLY A 134 19.26 -3.16 2.00
N LEU A 135 19.15 -3.07 3.33
CA LEU A 135 18.47 -1.98 4.04
C LEU A 135 19.41 -0.84 4.46
N GLU A 136 20.71 -1.04 4.29
CA GLU A 136 21.73 -0.07 4.68
C GLU A 136 22.13 0.88 3.55
N PHE A 137 22.06 0.39 2.30
CA PHE A 137 22.43 1.14 1.11
C PHE A 137 21.38 0.94 0.03
N GLY A 138 20.56 1.96 -0.20
CA GLY A 138 19.44 1.89 -1.15
C GLY A 138 18.97 3.26 -1.59
N GLN A 139 18.15 3.30 -2.64
CA GLN A 139 17.63 4.52 -3.23
C GLN A 139 16.10 4.48 -3.31
N LEU A 140 15.45 5.58 -2.93
CA LEU A 140 14.03 5.81 -3.15
C LEU A 140 13.77 6.41 -4.53
N TYR A 141 12.68 5.95 -5.14
CA TYR A 141 12.13 6.45 -6.39
C TYR A 141 10.65 6.71 -6.23
N GLY A 142 10.17 7.78 -6.85
CA GLY A 142 8.74 8.08 -6.96
C GLY A 142 8.27 7.95 -8.40
N TYR A 143 7.02 7.54 -8.59
CA TYR A 143 6.41 7.53 -9.92
C TYR A 143 6.23 8.96 -10.43
N ALA A 144 6.83 9.24 -11.57
CA ALA A 144 6.84 10.53 -12.22
C ALA A 144 6.23 10.43 -13.61
N VAL A 145 5.45 11.44 -13.98
CA VAL A 145 4.73 11.53 -15.24
C VAL A 145 5.11 12.81 -15.98
N PRO A 146 4.92 12.89 -17.30
CA PRO A 146 5.06 14.16 -18.02
C PRO A 146 4.22 15.26 -17.35
N THR A 147 4.73 16.49 -17.28
CA THR A 147 4.05 17.61 -16.59
C THR A 147 2.65 17.90 -17.16
N ALA A 148 2.41 17.58 -18.43
CA ALA A 148 1.12 17.71 -19.08
C ALA A 148 0.07 16.69 -18.59
N THR A 149 0.49 15.59 -17.96
CA THR A 149 -0.43 14.62 -17.34
C THR A 149 -1.10 15.28 -16.14
N THR A 150 -2.43 15.17 -16.07
CA THR A 150 -3.21 15.66 -14.92
C THR A 150 -2.78 14.98 -13.62
N ASP A 151 -2.94 15.67 -12.50
CA ASP A 151 -2.61 15.12 -11.18
C ASP A 151 -3.43 13.85 -10.88
N ARG A 152 -2.90 13.00 -9.99
CA ARG A 152 -3.34 11.60 -9.85
C ARG A 152 -4.83 11.50 -9.56
N ASP A 153 -5.36 12.24 -8.59
CA ASP A 153 -6.78 12.13 -8.22
C ASP A 153 -7.68 12.67 -9.34
N ALA A 154 -7.32 13.81 -9.92
CA ALA A 154 -8.07 14.39 -11.04
C ALA A 154 -8.08 13.49 -12.27
N TRP A 155 -7.00 12.74 -12.51
CA TRP A 155 -6.93 11.78 -13.61
C TRP A 155 -7.89 10.61 -13.42
N HIS A 156 -8.09 10.10 -12.20
CA HIS A 156 -8.97 8.94 -11.94
C HIS A 156 -10.46 9.29 -11.89
N LYS A 157 -10.78 10.56 -11.67
CA LYS A 157 -12.15 11.02 -11.45
C LYS A 157 -13.06 10.74 -12.65
N GLY A 158 -14.10 9.93 -12.44
CA GLY A 158 -15.08 9.58 -13.47
C GLY A 158 -14.52 8.71 -14.60
N LYS A 159 -13.32 8.15 -14.46
CA LYS A 159 -12.72 7.29 -15.50
C LYS A 159 -13.14 5.84 -15.36
N VAL A 160 -13.67 5.30 -16.45
CA VAL A 160 -13.99 3.89 -16.59
C VAL A 160 -12.92 3.18 -17.43
N ARG A 161 -12.72 1.89 -17.15
CA ARG A 161 -11.74 1.06 -17.87
C ARG A 161 -12.26 0.59 -19.24
N THR A 162 -13.52 0.86 -19.59
CA THR A 162 -14.15 0.40 -20.85
C THR A 162 -13.71 1.13 -22.11
N ALA A 163 -12.92 2.20 -21.99
CA ALA A 163 -12.41 2.97 -23.13
C ALA A 163 -11.06 2.41 -23.65
N SER A 164 -10.54 2.99 -24.74
CA SER A 164 -9.25 2.62 -25.35
C SER A 164 -8.12 2.53 -24.31
N PRO A 165 -7.12 1.63 -24.44
CA PRO A 165 -6.01 1.49 -23.49
C PRO A 165 -5.31 2.79 -23.10
N SER A 166 -5.20 3.75 -24.03
CA SER A 166 -4.60 5.06 -23.76
C SER A 166 -5.37 5.92 -22.73
N THR A 167 -6.62 5.55 -22.42
CA THR A 167 -7.46 6.30 -21.47
C THR A 167 -7.33 5.83 -20.03
N HIS A 168 -6.87 4.58 -19.85
CA HIS A 168 -6.72 3.90 -18.55
C HIS A 168 -5.27 3.46 -18.26
N THR A 169 -4.32 3.85 -19.10
CA THR A 169 -2.88 3.69 -18.85
C THR A 169 -2.15 5.03 -18.79
N VAL A 170 -1.10 5.10 -17.97
CA VAL A 170 -0.21 6.26 -17.87
C VAL A 170 1.23 5.78 -17.95
N ALA A 171 1.94 6.15 -19.00
CA ALA A 171 3.39 5.96 -19.08
C ALA A 171 4.13 6.99 -18.20
N GLY A 172 5.18 6.54 -17.54
CA GLY A 172 5.95 7.36 -16.62
C GLY A 172 7.37 6.83 -16.41
N LYS A 173 8.01 7.36 -15.38
CA LYS A 173 9.34 6.98 -14.90
C LYS A 173 9.29 6.76 -13.40
N TRP A 174 10.01 5.77 -12.90
CA TRP A 174 10.39 5.72 -11.49
C TRP A 174 11.63 6.59 -11.33
N ALA A 175 11.45 7.84 -10.90
CA ALA A 175 12.53 8.80 -10.81
C ALA A 175 13.09 8.85 -9.39
N LYS A 176 14.42 8.86 -9.25
CA LYS A 176 15.04 8.95 -7.94
C LYS A 176 14.85 10.32 -7.32
N ILE A 177 14.88 10.38 -5.99
CA ILE A 177 15.06 11.61 -5.24
C ILE A 177 16.53 11.82 -4.89
N ALA A 178 16.92 13.06 -4.61
CA ALA A 178 18.30 13.36 -4.20
C ALA A 178 18.64 12.84 -2.79
N TRP A 179 17.62 12.62 -1.95
CA TRP A 179 17.82 12.05 -0.63
C TRP A 179 18.10 10.55 -0.69
N GLN A 180 18.98 10.11 0.19
CA GLN A 180 19.32 8.71 0.42
C GLN A 180 19.56 8.51 1.92
N PHE A 181 19.03 7.42 2.48
CA PHE A 181 19.25 7.09 3.88
C PHE A 181 20.73 6.81 4.16
N ASN A 182 21.24 7.34 5.28
CA ASN A 182 22.58 7.09 5.77
C ASN A 182 22.53 6.88 7.29
N SER A 183 22.71 5.63 7.73
CA SER A 183 22.71 5.23 9.14
C SER A 183 23.86 5.85 9.96
N SER A 184 24.97 6.20 9.31
CA SER A 184 26.13 6.83 9.96
C SER A 184 25.92 8.33 10.18
N ASN A 185 24.91 8.94 9.52
CA ASN A 185 24.58 10.34 9.63
C ASN A 185 23.07 10.55 9.46
N VAL A 186 22.30 10.08 10.44
CA VAL A 186 20.85 10.21 10.45
C VAL A 186 20.47 11.69 10.55
N LYS A 187 19.70 12.16 9.56
CA LYS A 187 19.17 13.52 9.50
C LYS A 187 17.80 13.62 10.17
N ASN A 188 17.36 14.83 10.50
CA ASN A 188 15.98 15.07 10.95
C ASN A 188 14.98 14.96 9.78
N VAL A 189 13.69 14.82 10.10
CA VAL A 189 12.62 14.68 9.10
C VAL A 189 12.57 15.79 8.05
N GLU A 190 12.87 17.05 8.41
CA GLU A 190 12.88 18.17 7.46
C GLU A 190 13.99 18.11 6.39
N GLU A 191 14.98 17.24 6.59
CA GLU A 191 16.06 16.94 5.66
C GLU A 191 15.84 15.59 4.94
N SER A 192 14.72 14.92 5.19
CA SER A 192 14.41 13.58 4.66
C SER A 192 13.65 13.59 3.33
N ASP A 193 13.31 12.40 2.83
CA ASP A 193 12.58 12.18 1.59
C ASP A 193 11.24 12.94 1.49
N MET A 194 10.57 13.18 2.61
CA MET A 194 9.20 13.70 2.66
C MET A 194 8.99 15.00 1.86
N PHE A 195 9.99 15.89 1.84
CA PHE A 195 9.92 17.15 1.10
C PHE A 195 10.41 17.05 -0.35
N HIS A 196 11.10 15.96 -0.73
CA HIS A 196 11.60 15.77 -2.10
C HIS A 196 10.47 15.51 -3.11
N TRP A 197 9.30 15.07 -2.64
CA TRP A 197 8.14 14.83 -3.49
C TRP A 197 7.46 16.13 -3.98
N GLN A 198 7.80 17.28 -3.38
CA GLN A 198 7.31 18.61 -3.78
C GLN A 198 8.20 19.30 -4.82
N ILE A 199 9.33 18.70 -5.19
CA ILE A 199 10.29 19.29 -6.15
C ILE A 199 10.41 18.43 -7.40
N ALA A 200 11.12 18.95 -8.40
CA ALA A 200 11.30 18.24 -9.66
C ALA A 200 12.03 16.89 -9.45
N PRO A 201 11.61 15.82 -10.15
CA PRO A 201 12.29 14.52 -10.11
C PRO A 201 13.72 14.64 -10.64
N VAL A 202 14.64 13.84 -10.07
CA VAL A 202 16.05 13.82 -10.51
C VAL A 202 16.19 12.85 -11.68
N LEU A 203 16.11 13.37 -12.90
CA LEU A 203 16.27 12.62 -14.15
C LEU A 203 17.55 13.04 -14.89
N PRO A 204 18.24 12.12 -15.59
CA PRO A 204 19.41 12.46 -16.39
C PRO A 204 19.01 13.27 -17.63
N SER A 205 19.94 14.07 -18.16
CA SER A 205 19.71 14.93 -19.34
C SER A 205 19.28 14.18 -20.61
N GLY A 206 19.54 12.87 -20.69
CA GLY A 206 19.10 12.02 -21.80
C GLY A 206 17.60 11.69 -21.79
N VAL A 207 16.88 11.95 -20.69
CA VAL A 207 15.42 11.79 -20.64
C VAL A 207 14.77 13.03 -21.26
N THR A 208 14.11 12.84 -22.40
CA THR A 208 13.40 13.92 -23.10
C THR A 208 12.07 14.26 -22.41
N GLY A 209 11.77 15.55 -22.29
CA GLY A 209 10.53 16.06 -21.70
C GLY A 209 10.70 16.56 -20.27
N VAL A 210 9.66 17.20 -19.74
CA VAL A 210 9.60 17.69 -18.35
C VAL A 210 8.65 16.80 -17.56
N TYR A 211 9.09 16.35 -16.40
CA TYR A 211 8.35 15.43 -15.54
C TYR A 211 8.05 16.06 -14.18
N LYS A 212 6.99 15.58 -13.55
CA LYS A 212 6.64 15.83 -12.14
C LYS A 212 6.35 14.50 -11.44
N PHE A 213 6.53 14.45 -10.13
CA PHE A 213 5.99 13.33 -9.35
C PHE A 213 4.47 13.31 -9.48
N TRP A 214 3.87 12.13 -9.65
CA TRP A 214 2.43 11.98 -9.84
C TRP A 214 1.69 12.00 -8.50
N ASN A 215 1.75 13.16 -7.86
CA ASN A 215 1.08 13.44 -6.61
C ASN A 215 -0.44 13.59 -6.81
N ALA A 216 -1.18 13.39 -5.72
CA ALA A 216 -2.64 13.42 -5.68
C ALA A 216 -3.25 14.73 -6.23
N LYS A 217 -2.74 15.88 -5.74
CA LYS A 217 -3.15 17.24 -6.13
C LYS A 217 -1.94 18.14 -6.42
N GLY A 218 -0.95 17.59 -7.11
CA GLY A 218 0.28 18.30 -7.43
C GLY A 218 1.19 18.50 -6.22
N ASN A 219 2.09 19.49 -6.29
CA ASN A 219 3.15 19.69 -5.29
C ASN A 219 2.74 20.62 -4.14
N ASP A 220 1.59 21.28 -4.25
CA ASP A 220 1.20 22.40 -3.40
C ASP A 220 0.04 22.06 -2.46
N ALA A 221 -0.57 20.88 -2.59
CA ALA A 221 -1.75 20.53 -1.83
C ALA A 221 -1.81 19.02 -1.53
N ALA A 222 -2.29 18.71 -0.33
CA ALA A 222 -2.68 17.37 0.05
C ALA A 222 -3.88 16.90 -0.80
N GLY A 223 -3.81 15.66 -1.30
CA GLY A 223 -4.95 14.95 -1.87
C GLY A 223 -5.21 13.64 -1.15
N ALA A 224 -5.85 12.69 -1.84
CA ALA A 224 -5.95 11.33 -1.34
C ALA A 224 -4.55 10.72 -1.16
N LYS A 225 -4.37 9.89 -0.13
CA LYS A 225 -3.14 9.12 0.04
C LYS A 225 -3.17 7.91 -0.90
N THR A 226 -1.99 7.47 -1.36
CA THR A 226 -1.87 6.10 -1.87
C THR A 226 -2.05 5.16 -0.69
N GLU A 227 -2.75 4.04 -0.86
CA GLU A 227 -3.19 3.21 0.27
C GLU A 227 -2.49 1.85 0.36
N HIS A 228 -3.11 0.75 0.78
CA HIS A 228 -2.38 -0.52 0.72
C HIS A 228 -2.05 -0.93 -0.70
N ASN A 229 -0.92 -1.63 -0.80
CA ASN A 229 -0.42 -2.24 -2.01
C ASN A 229 -0.22 -3.74 -1.83
N SER A 230 -0.07 -4.44 -2.96
CA SER A 230 0.27 -5.85 -3.00
C SER A 230 1.16 -6.15 -4.21
N PRO A 231 2.24 -6.93 -4.04
CA PRO A 231 3.09 -7.32 -5.14
C PRO A 231 2.36 -8.27 -6.09
N SER A 232 2.84 -8.37 -7.34
CA SER A 232 2.39 -9.42 -8.26
C SER A 232 2.57 -10.81 -7.62
N PRO A 233 1.52 -11.66 -7.64
CA PRO A 233 1.56 -12.98 -7.01
C PRO A 233 2.52 -13.96 -7.71
N VAL A 234 2.94 -13.65 -8.95
CA VAL A 234 3.85 -14.49 -9.77
C VAL A 234 5.26 -13.92 -9.88
N GLY A 235 5.58 -12.87 -9.13
CA GLY A 235 6.95 -12.36 -9.00
C GLY A 235 7.41 -11.52 -10.20
N GLU A 236 6.50 -10.92 -10.95
CA GLU A 236 6.84 -9.85 -11.90
C GLU A 236 7.27 -8.56 -11.17
N GLN A 237 7.92 -7.64 -11.87
CA GLN A 237 8.30 -6.31 -11.36
C GLN A 237 7.10 -5.35 -11.30
N LYS A 238 6.01 -5.79 -10.68
CA LYS A 238 4.72 -5.11 -10.63
C LYS A 238 4.10 -5.18 -9.24
N PHE A 239 3.26 -4.21 -8.93
CA PHE A 239 2.41 -4.22 -7.73
C PHE A 239 1.12 -3.44 -7.98
N VAL A 240 0.04 -3.85 -7.34
CA VAL A 240 -1.21 -3.10 -7.31
C VAL A 240 -1.19 -2.12 -6.13
N GLN A 241 -1.83 -0.97 -6.29
CA GLN A 241 -1.85 0.12 -5.30
C GLN A 241 -3.26 0.72 -5.23
N GLY A 242 -3.85 0.74 -4.03
CA GLY A 242 -5.09 1.43 -3.72
C GLY A 242 -4.91 2.91 -3.40
N SER A 243 -6.02 3.61 -3.13
CA SER A 243 -6.08 5.02 -2.79
C SER A 243 -7.28 5.32 -1.91
N THR A 244 -7.16 6.34 -1.05
CA THR A 244 -8.31 6.81 -0.27
C THR A 244 -9.44 7.41 -1.10
N ALA A 245 -9.16 7.84 -2.33
CA ALA A 245 -10.19 8.30 -3.26
C ALA A 245 -10.97 7.15 -3.95
N GLY A 246 -10.80 5.89 -3.55
CA GLY A 246 -11.63 4.80 -4.07
C GLY A 246 -11.23 4.27 -5.45
N TYR A 247 -9.99 4.49 -5.88
CA TYR A 247 -9.44 3.89 -7.12
C TYR A 247 -8.24 3.00 -6.81
N PHE A 248 -7.94 2.07 -7.72
CA PHE A 248 -6.74 1.24 -7.64
C PHE A 248 -6.23 0.82 -9.03
N GLY A 249 -4.93 0.57 -9.12
CA GLY A 249 -4.31 0.12 -10.36
C GLY A 249 -2.94 -0.51 -10.18
N ILE A 250 -2.42 -1.05 -11.27
CA ILE A 250 -1.16 -1.79 -11.32
C ILE A 250 -0.06 -0.85 -11.79
N TYR A 251 1.01 -0.80 -11.00
CA TYR A 251 2.27 -0.17 -11.32
C TYR A 251 3.27 -1.22 -11.80
N GLU A 252 3.99 -0.91 -12.88
CA GLU A 252 5.06 -1.74 -13.43
C GLU A 252 6.40 -0.98 -13.47
N VAL A 253 7.48 -1.68 -13.13
CA VAL A 253 8.86 -1.23 -13.29
C VAL A 253 9.47 -1.95 -14.49
N GLN A 254 9.62 -1.24 -15.60
CA GLN A 254 10.05 -1.83 -16.86
C GLN A 254 11.57 -1.97 -16.91
N SER A 255 12.05 -3.05 -17.54
CA SER A 255 13.47 -3.33 -17.75
C SER A 255 14.32 -3.30 -16.47
N MET A 256 13.73 -3.59 -15.31
CA MET A 256 14.41 -3.46 -14.03
C MET A 256 15.69 -4.29 -13.95
N VAL A 257 15.63 -5.56 -14.37
CA VAL A 257 16.75 -6.50 -14.31
C VAL A 257 17.96 -5.97 -15.08
N SER A 258 17.76 -5.58 -16.35
CA SER A 258 18.86 -5.08 -17.19
C SER A 258 19.45 -3.77 -16.65
N GLN A 259 18.62 -2.88 -16.11
CA GLN A 259 19.10 -1.64 -15.50
C GLN A 259 19.88 -1.88 -14.20
N LEU A 260 19.44 -2.80 -13.36
CA LEU A 260 20.15 -3.19 -12.14
C LEU A 260 21.51 -3.83 -12.44
N THR A 261 21.57 -4.71 -13.45
CA THR A 261 22.83 -5.30 -13.92
C THR A 261 23.82 -4.23 -14.40
N ASN A 262 23.34 -3.20 -15.11
CA ASN A 262 24.19 -2.11 -15.60
C ASN A 262 24.65 -1.14 -14.49
N ALA A 263 23.96 -1.08 -13.36
CA ALA A 263 24.35 -0.25 -12.20
C ALA A 263 25.51 -0.87 -11.37
N ALA A 264 26.15 -1.94 -11.84
CA ALA A 264 27.12 -2.74 -11.11
C ALA A 264 28.51 -2.07 -10.94
N ALA A 265 28.58 -1.04 -10.08
CA ALA A 265 29.81 -0.54 -9.43
C ALA A 265 29.54 0.19 -8.11
N GLY A 266 28.46 -0.16 -7.39
CA GLY A 266 28.03 0.52 -6.16
C GLY A 266 27.00 1.65 -6.37
N GLY A 267 26.44 1.79 -7.58
CA GLY A 267 25.37 2.75 -7.86
C GLY A 267 23.98 2.13 -7.93
N PHE A 268 23.00 2.99 -8.19
CA PHE A 268 21.63 2.65 -8.53
C PHE A 268 21.26 3.27 -9.89
N PRO A 269 20.31 2.68 -10.65
CA PRO A 269 19.79 3.30 -11.85
C PRO A 269 19.32 4.74 -11.59
N THR A 270 19.54 5.65 -12.54
CA THR A 270 19.11 7.05 -12.36
C THR A 270 17.59 7.17 -12.34
N HIS A 271 16.91 6.28 -13.06
CA HIS A 271 15.47 6.09 -13.11
C HIS A 271 15.18 4.70 -13.65
N PHE A 272 13.93 4.27 -13.58
CA PHE A 272 13.39 3.18 -14.40
C PHE A 272 12.26 3.70 -15.28
N ASP A 273 11.99 3.02 -16.39
CA ASP A 273 10.74 3.24 -17.13
C ASP A 273 9.60 2.56 -16.37
N GLY A 274 8.39 3.08 -16.52
CA GLY A 274 7.23 2.52 -15.83
C GLY A 274 5.92 2.79 -16.52
N THR A 275 4.95 1.97 -16.16
CA THR A 275 3.55 2.09 -16.58
C THR A 275 2.64 1.96 -15.39
N TYR A 276 1.53 2.68 -15.44
CA TYR A 276 0.39 2.50 -14.57
C TYR A 276 -0.81 2.05 -15.42
N GLU A 277 -1.50 1.00 -15.01
CA GLU A 277 -2.77 0.54 -15.56
C GLU A 277 -3.85 0.66 -14.48
N MET A 278 -4.87 1.47 -14.74
CA MET A 278 -6.03 1.60 -13.85
C MET A 278 -6.88 0.34 -13.96
N ILE A 279 -7.25 -0.26 -12.81
CA ILE A 279 -8.24 -1.33 -12.75
C ILE A 279 -9.62 -0.76 -12.46
N GLU A 280 -9.70 0.15 -11.50
CA GLU A 280 -10.92 0.87 -11.10
C GLU A 280 -10.58 2.35 -10.91
N GLY A 281 -11.40 3.23 -11.48
CA GLY A 281 -11.33 4.68 -11.23
C GLY A 281 -12.31 5.11 -10.14
N GLU A 282 -12.38 6.40 -9.85
CA GLU A 282 -13.38 6.93 -8.90
C GLU A 282 -14.75 6.98 -9.62
N THR A 283 -15.42 5.83 -9.69
CA THR A 283 -16.69 5.62 -10.42
C THR A 283 -17.70 4.81 -9.61
N ASP A 284 -18.98 4.92 -10.00
CA ASP A 284 -20.04 4.13 -9.40
C ASP A 284 -19.80 2.62 -9.62
N ILE A 285 -19.86 1.86 -8.53
CA ILE A 285 -19.66 0.41 -8.50
C ILE A 285 -20.95 -0.35 -8.13
N ASP A 286 -21.99 0.32 -7.65
CA ASP A 286 -23.21 -0.28 -7.08
C ASP A 286 -23.90 -1.31 -8.00
N THR A 287 -23.92 -1.04 -9.30
CA THR A 287 -24.46 -1.95 -10.33
C THR A 287 -23.55 -3.13 -10.66
N ARG A 288 -22.28 -3.06 -10.23
CA ARG A 288 -21.22 -4.07 -10.45
C ARG A 288 -20.86 -4.86 -9.20
N VAL A 289 -21.48 -4.53 -8.06
CA VAL A 289 -21.40 -5.32 -6.83
C VAL A 289 -22.48 -6.41 -6.88
N ASN A 290 -22.00 -7.64 -7.01
CA ASN A 290 -22.76 -8.86 -6.86
C ASN A 290 -22.97 -9.13 -5.37
N LEU A 291 -24.23 -9.31 -5.02
CA LEU A 291 -24.63 -9.92 -3.77
C LEU A 291 -25.05 -11.36 -4.09
N CYS A 292 -25.93 -11.93 -3.28
CA CYS A 292 -26.50 -13.23 -3.61
C CYS A 292 -27.30 -13.22 -4.92
N PRO A 293 -27.33 -14.36 -5.66
CA PRO A 293 -28.14 -14.50 -6.85
C PRO A 293 -29.63 -14.33 -6.54
N ASP A 294 -30.35 -13.64 -7.42
CA ASP A 294 -31.78 -13.39 -7.27
C ASP A 294 -32.57 -14.71 -7.15
N GLY A 295 -33.61 -14.71 -6.30
CA GLY A 295 -34.48 -15.87 -6.11
C GLY A 295 -33.92 -17.00 -5.25
N THR A 296 -32.68 -16.88 -4.74
CA THR A 296 -32.07 -17.88 -3.84
C THR A 296 -32.55 -17.79 -2.38
N GLY A 297 -33.24 -16.70 -2.02
CA GLY A 297 -33.62 -16.41 -0.63
C GLY A 297 -32.45 -16.00 0.27
N CYS A 298 -31.24 -15.88 -0.28
CA CYS A 298 -30.07 -15.43 0.46
C CYS A 298 -30.17 -13.94 0.80
N THR A 299 -29.78 -13.59 2.02
CA THR A 299 -29.83 -12.23 2.57
C THR A 299 -28.46 -11.55 2.64
N GLN A 300 -27.46 -12.03 1.89
CA GLN A 300 -26.11 -11.48 1.91
C GLN A 300 -26.12 -10.00 1.51
N GLY A 301 -25.42 -9.19 2.30
CA GLY A 301 -25.33 -7.76 2.06
C GLY A 301 -26.62 -6.98 2.29
N GLN A 302 -27.71 -7.59 2.79
CA GLN A 302 -28.93 -6.84 3.13
C GLN A 302 -28.73 -6.05 4.44
N THR A 303 -29.23 -4.81 4.45
CA THR A 303 -29.19 -3.95 5.65
C THR A 303 -30.58 -3.84 6.27
N ALA A 304 -30.64 -3.59 7.59
CA ALA A 304 -31.90 -3.55 8.34
C ALA A 304 -32.87 -2.42 7.93
N ASN A 305 -32.39 -1.41 7.20
CA ASN A 305 -33.22 -0.35 6.63
C ASN A 305 -33.73 -0.67 5.20
N GLY A 306 -33.58 -1.91 4.73
CA GLY A 306 -34.02 -2.34 3.40
C GLY A 306 -33.08 -1.93 2.26
N ARG A 307 -31.89 -1.42 2.57
CA ARG A 307 -30.82 -1.17 1.57
C ARG A 307 -29.90 -2.38 1.47
N THR A 308 -28.79 -2.19 0.76
CA THR A 308 -27.79 -3.24 0.56
C THR A 308 -26.37 -2.70 0.67
N GLN A 309 -25.42 -3.61 0.84
CA GLN A 309 -23.97 -3.35 0.84
C GLN A 309 -23.41 -3.01 -0.56
N LYS A 310 -24.27 -2.61 -1.50
CA LYS A 310 -23.87 -1.95 -2.75
C LYS A 310 -23.48 -0.48 -2.52
N TYR A 311 -23.83 0.08 -1.37
CA TYR A 311 -23.57 1.46 -1.01
C TYR A 311 -22.66 1.57 0.21
N MET A 312 -21.84 2.62 0.21
CA MET A 312 -21.05 3.06 1.36
C MET A 312 -21.77 4.27 2.00
N ASN A 313 -21.88 4.33 3.33
CA ASN A 313 -22.53 5.44 4.02
C ASN A 313 -21.69 5.99 5.18
N ASP A 314 -20.92 7.05 4.96
CA ASP A 314 -20.18 7.79 5.99
C ASP A 314 -20.98 8.96 6.60
N GLY A 315 -22.26 9.08 6.26
CA GLY A 315 -23.07 10.28 6.46
C GLY A 315 -23.70 10.75 5.16
N ILE A 316 -23.08 10.44 4.03
CA ILE A 316 -23.66 10.52 2.70
C ILE A 316 -23.63 9.13 2.11
N GLU A 317 -24.71 8.72 1.45
CA GLU A 317 -24.70 7.46 0.73
C GLU A 317 -23.98 7.63 -0.61
N LYS A 318 -22.95 6.83 -0.81
CA LYS A 318 -22.06 6.83 -1.96
C LYS A 318 -22.17 5.50 -2.70
N ARG A 319 -21.96 5.57 -4.01
CA ARG A 319 -21.98 4.43 -4.94
C ARG A 319 -20.59 4.01 -5.39
N THR A 320 -19.57 4.78 -5.06
CA THR A 320 -18.15 4.55 -5.32
C THR A 320 -17.56 3.59 -4.29
N PHE A 321 -16.32 3.15 -4.52
CA PHE A 321 -15.46 2.82 -3.39
C PHE A 321 -15.07 4.09 -2.66
N GLU A 322 -14.78 3.96 -1.37
CA GLU A 322 -14.17 5.00 -0.56
C GLU A 322 -13.10 4.35 0.30
N ASP A 323 -11.96 5.03 0.48
CA ASP A 323 -10.92 4.60 1.41
C ASP A 323 -10.57 3.12 1.24
N ILE A 324 -10.06 2.73 0.05
CA ILE A 324 -9.59 1.36 -0.21
C ILE A 324 -8.35 1.12 0.64
N ASP A 325 -8.59 0.74 1.88
CA ASP A 325 -7.58 0.56 2.90
C ASP A 325 -6.89 -0.77 2.68
N GLY A 326 -7.55 -1.92 2.76
CA GLY A 326 -6.93 -3.23 2.49
C GLY A 326 -6.95 -3.65 1.02
N LEU A 327 -5.80 -4.13 0.53
CA LEU A 327 -5.66 -4.65 -0.83
C LEU A 327 -4.65 -5.81 -0.89
N GLU A 328 -5.07 -6.95 -1.43
CA GLU A 328 -4.19 -8.08 -1.78
C GLU A 328 -4.47 -8.53 -3.21
N TRP A 329 -3.40 -8.74 -3.98
CA TRP A 329 -3.42 -9.33 -5.31
C TRP A 329 -3.00 -10.79 -5.20
N ILE A 330 -3.93 -11.70 -5.50
CA ILE A 330 -3.73 -13.14 -5.43
C ILE A 330 -3.85 -13.77 -6.82
N ALA A 331 -3.11 -14.84 -7.05
CA ALA A 331 -3.28 -15.70 -8.21
C ALA A 331 -3.98 -16.98 -7.79
N ALA A 332 -4.91 -17.47 -8.62
CA ALA A 332 -5.64 -18.70 -8.38
C ALA A 332 -5.53 -19.64 -9.59
N LYS A 333 -5.37 -20.95 -9.32
CA LYS A 333 -5.23 -21.98 -10.34
C LYS A 333 -6.43 -21.98 -11.29
N ASN A 334 -6.18 -21.85 -12.58
CA ASN A 334 -7.16 -22.08 -13.62
C ASN A 334 -6.50 -22.59 -14.90
N SER A 335 -6.69 -23.87 -15.20
CA SER A 335 -6.14 -24.53 -16.39
C SER A 335 -6.65 -23.96 -17.72
N ALA A 336 -7.76 -23.21 -17.71
CA ALA A 336 -8.32 -22.55 -18.89
C ALA A 336 -7.90 -21.08 -19.02
N SER A 337 -7.05 -20.57 -18.11
CA SER A 337 -6.62 -19.17 -18.16
C SER A 337 -5.70 -18.90 -19.36
N ALA A 338 -5.77 -17.67 -19.88
CA ALA A 338 -4.82 -17.14 -20.84
C ALA A 338 -3.50 -16.69 -20.18
N LEU A 339 -3.50 -16.46 -18.86
CA LEU A 339 -2.30 -16.11 -18.12
C LEU A 339 -1.56 -17.39 -17.72
N SER A 340 -0.26 -17.40 -17.98
CA SER A 340 0.61 -18.48 -17.55
C SER A 340 2.00 -17.98 -17.22
N VAL A 341 2.65 -18.66 -16.29
CA VAL A 341 4.04 -18.41 -15.90
C VAL A 341 4.78 -19.73 -15.77
N THR A 342 6.06 -19.76 -16.15
CA THR A 342 6.93 -20.90 -15.84
C THR A 342 7.84 -20.51 -14.70
N LEU A 343 7.70 -21.19 -13.56
CA LEU A 343 8.53 -20.96 -12.38
C LEU A 343 9.20 -22.28 -11.99
N ASN A 344 10.52 -22.25 -11.78
CA ASN A 344 11.32 -23.45 -11.50
C ASN A 344 11.12 -24.59 -12.52
N GLY A 345 10.91 -24.25 -13.80
CA GLY A 345 10.69 -25.21 -14.88
C GLY A 345 9.29 -25.83 -14.93
N ALA A 346 8.38 -25.47 -14.01
CA ALA A 346 6.99 -25.92 -14.02
C ALA A 346 6.06 -24.81 -14.56
N PRO A 347 5.16 -25.14 -15.50
CA PRO A 347 4.16 -24.19 -15.99
C PRO A 347 2.96 -24.11 -15.03
N TYR A 348 2.47 -22.89 -14.80
CA TYR A 348 1.26 -22.60 -14.03
C TYR A 348 0.32 -21.76 -14.89
N ALA A 349 -0.94 -22.16 -14.97
CA ALA A 349 -2.01 -21.37 -15.56
C ALA A 349 -2.93 -20.87 -14.42
N TYR A 350 -3.18 -19.56 -14.40
CA TYR A 350 -3.80 -18.90 -13.25
C TYR A 350 -4.67 -17.72 -13.67
N ASP A 351 -5.65 -17.36 -12.86
CA ASP A 351 -6.35 -16.09 -12.95
C ASP A 351 -5.89 -15.15 -11.83
N ASP A 352 -5.89 -13.85 -12.10
CA ASP A 352 -5.61 -12.82 -11.11
C ASP A 352 -6.90 -12.37 -10.41
N TYR A 353 -6.82 -12.18 -9.10
CA TYR A 353 -7.89 -11.65 -8.27
C TYR A 353 -7.38 -10.58 -7.30
N PHE A 354 -8.25 -9.64 -6.96
CA PHE A 354 -8.04 -8.61 -5.95
C PHE A 354 -8.99 -8.83 -4.80
N VAL A 355 -8.46 -8.93 -3.57
CA VAL A 355 -9.25 -8.86 -2.33
C VAL A 355 -9.15 -7.44 -1.79
N ILE A 356 -10.29 -6.80 -1.61
CA ILE A 356 -10.42 -5.35 -1.41
C ILE A 356 -11.20 -5.12 -0.11
N GLN A 357 -10.65 -4.30 0.78
CA GLN A 357 -11.26 -3.85 2.03
C GLN A 357 -11.37 -2.33 2.00
N GLU A 358 -12.52 -1.80 2.40
CA GLU A 358 -12.68 -0.37 2.66
C GLU A 358 -12.44 -0.02 4.14
N ASP A 359 -12.10 1.24 4.39
CA ASP A 359 -12.12 1.90 5.70
C ASP A 359 -12.65 3.33 5.60
N GLY A 360 -13.87 3.47 5.07
CA GLY A 360 -14.46 4.79 4.81
C GLY A 360 -15.28 5.37 5.97
N GLY A 361 -15.41 4.66 7.08
CA GLY A 361 -16.38 4.97 8.13
C GLY A 361 -17.83 4.60 7.77
N ASN A 362 -18.02 3.57 6.96
CA ASN A 362 -19.33 3.06 6.55
C ASN A 362 -20.19 2.68 7.76
N LYS A 363 -21.28 3.41 7.94
CA LYS A 363 -22.26 3.22 9.01
C LYS A 363 -22.98 1.88 8.92
N TYR A 364 -23.12 1.27 7.74
CA TYR A 364 -23.63 -0.09 7.62
C TYR A 364 -22.59 -1.16 7.96
N GLY A 365 -21.32 -0.78 7.85
CA GLY A 365 -20.12 -1.57 8.06
C GLY A 365 -19.26 -1.63 6.81
N GLU A 366 -17.93 -1.57 6.96
CA GLU A 366 -16.99 -1.53 5.83
C GLU A 366 -17.10 -2.77 4.97
N ARG A 367 -16.93 -2.62 3.65
CA ARG A 367 -17.13 -3.71 2.71
C ARG A 367 -15.83 -4.46 2.48
N LEU A 368 -15.90 -5.79 2.47
CA LEU A 368 -14.89 -6.67 1.92
C LEU A 368 -15.43 -7.26 0.62
N MET A 369 -14.66 -7.14 -0.46
CA MET A 369 -15.01 -7.63 -1.78
C MET A 369 -13.87 -8.45 -2.39
N VAL A 370 -14.21 -9.30 -3.34
CA VAL A 370 -13.23 -9.87 -4.28
C VAL A 370 -13.59 -9.47 -5.71
N ALA A 371 -12.60 -9.27 -6.55
CA ALA A 371 -12.78 -9.09 -7.98
C ALA A 371 -11.77 -9.93 -8.74
N LYS A 372 -12.24 -10.62 -9.79
CA LYS A 372 -11.33 -11.15 -10.81
C LYS A 372 -10.78 -9.97 -11.63
N MET A 373 -9.50 -10.04 -12.01
CA MET A 373 -8.88 -9.08 -12.93
C MET A 373 -9.74 -8.97 -14.20
N PRO A 374 -10.25 -7.76 -14.53
CA PRO A 374 -11.12 -7.60 -15.67
C PRO A 374 -10.38 -7.80 -16.99
N ALA A 375 -11.05 -8.40 -17.97
CA ALA A 375 -10.55 -8.49 -19.34
C ALA A 375 -10.21 -7.09 -19.88
N ALA A 376 -9.25 -6.97 -20.80
CA ALA A 376 -8.85 -5.67 -21.34
C ALA A 376 -10.06 -4.84 -21.80
N ASN A 377 -10.05 -3.55 -21.47
CA ASN A 377 -11.12 -2.60 -21.79
C ASN A 377 -12.50 -2.97 -21.21
N THR A 378 -12.52 -3.56 -20.02
CA THR A 378 -13.76 -3.82 -19.27
C THR A 378 -13.61 -3.36 -17.82
N ASN A 379 -14.72 -2.96 -17.20
CA ASN A 379 -14.78 -2.63 -15.78
C ASN A 379 -14.80 -3.92 -14.94
N ALA A 380 -14.21 -3.88 -13.75
CA ALA A 380 -14.30 -4.98 -12.80
C ALA A 380 -15.74 -5.17 -12.28
N THR A 381 -16.06 -6.41 -11.93
CA THR A 381 -17.23 -6.77 -11.12
C THR A 381 -16.75 -7.30 -9.78
N TYR A 382 -17.54 -7.06 -8.74
CA TYR A 382 -17.14 -7.30 -7.36
C TYR A 382 -18.10 -8.24 -6.70
N ASP A 383 -17.60 -9.32 -6.11
CA ASP A 383 -18.40 -10.18 -5.26
C ASP A 383 -18.23 -9.72 -3.81
N PHE A 384 -19.34 -9.35 -3.18
CA PHE A 384 -19.34 -8.97 -1.77
C PHE A 384 -19.07 -10.19 -0.90
N ILE A 385 -18.16 -10.07 0.06
CA ILE A 385 -17.76 -11.17 0.95
C ILE A 385 -18.36 -10.96 2.34
N ALA A 386 -18.03 -9.83 2.96
CA ALA A 386 -18.36 -9.56 4.34
C ALA A 386 -18.46 -8.05 4.60
N MET A 387 -19.03 -7.71 5.76
CA MET A 387 -19.02 -6.34 6.28
C MET A 387 -18.39 -6.28 7.68
N ALA A 388 -17.52 -5.29 7.93
CA ALA A 388 -16.95 -5.00 9.24
C ALA A 388 -17.88 -4.02 9.96
N GLY A 389 -18.50 -4.43 11.07
CA GLY A 389 -19.68 -3.76 11.67
C GLY A 389 -19.64 -2.22 11.74
N GLY A 390 -20.80 -1.57 11.63
CA GLY A 390 -20.97 -0.11 11.67
C GLY A 390 -22.00 0.40 12.68
N SER A 391 -22.13 1.72 12.84
CA SER A 391 -23.11 2.31 13.79
C SER A 391 -24.57 1.98 13.50
N LEU A 392 -24.90 1.64 12.25
CA LEU A 392 -26.21 1.17 11.80
C LEU A 392 -26.30 -0.35 11.62
N ASN A 393 -25.20 -1.07 11.83
CA ASN A 393 -25.15 -2.52 11.79
C ASN A 393 -25.93 -3.13 12.97
N THR A 394 -26.76 -4.13 12.69
CA THR A 394 -27.64 -4.74 13.70
C THR A 394 -26.88 -5.45 14.81
N ARG A 395 -25.78 -6.13 14.49
CA ARG A 395 -24.92 -6.80 15.47
C ARG A 395 -24.29 -5.78 16.42
N MET A 396 -23.82 -4.66 15.90
CA MET A 396 -23.24 -3.58 16.70
C MET A 396 -24.29 -2.88 17.56
N LYS A 397 -25.48 -2.61 17.01
CA LYS A 397 -26.61 -2.04 17.78
C LYS A 397 -27.08 -2.94 18.93
N ALA A 398 -26.98 -4.25 18.75
CA ALA A 398 -27.30 -5.22 19.80
C ALA A 398 -26.20 -5.33 20.89
N GLY A 399 -25.09 -4.59 20.78
CA GLY A 399 -24.01 -4.61 21.76
C GLY A 399 -23.19 -5.90 21.76
N VAL A 400 -23.26 -6.69 20.68
CA VAL A 400 -22.57 -7.99 20.59
C VAL A 400 -21.07 -7.76 20.44
N SER A 401 -20.30 -8.33 21.36
CA SER A 401 -18.84 -8.21 21.39
C SER A 401 -18.16 -9.54 21.70
N VAL A 402 -16.93 -9.68 21.22
CA VAL A 402 -16.04 -10.81 21.53
C VAL A 402 -14.67 -10.21 21.85
N PRO A 403 -14.09 -10.45 23.05
CA PRO A 403 -14.67 -11.19 24.18
C PRO A 403 -15.94 -10.53 24.76
N PRO A 404 -16.81 -11.26 25.50
CA PRO A 404 -17.98 -10.65 26.14
C PRO A 404 -17.63 -9.48 27.07
N ASN A 405 -18.56 -8.54 27.23
CA ASN A 405 -18.41 -7.33 28.08
C ASN A 405 -17.31 -6.36 27.63
N THR A 406 -16.95 -6.38 26.35
CA THR A 406 -15.94 -5.46 25.78
C THR A 406 -16.53 -4.40 24.86
N PHE A 407 -17.83 -4.51 24.56
CA PHE A 407 -18.56 -3.49 23.81
C PHE A 407 -18.58 -2.14 24.54
N SER A 408 -18.34 -1.06 23.80
CA SER A 408 -18.48 0.31 24.31
C SER A 408 -19.56 1.12 23.60
N SER A 409 -19.70 0.95 22.28
CA SER A 409 -20.56 1.79 21.44
C SER A 409 -20.68 1.21 20.04
N ALA A 410 -21.82 1.38 19.37
CA ALA A 410 -21.99 0.99 17.98
C ALA A 410 -21.28 2.00 17.06
N THR A 411 -20.22 1.57 16.39
CA THR A 411 -19.39 2.42 15.50
C THR A 411 -18.85 1.58 14.34
N ALA A 412 -18.28 2.24 13.34
CA ALA A 412 -17.52 1.59 12.27
C ALA A 412 -16.40 0.72 12.85
N SER A 413 -16.16 -0.41 12.20
CA SER A 413 -15.07 -1.34 12.40
C SER A 413 -14.42 -1.53 11.05
N GLU A 414 -13.11 -1.59 11.01
CA GLU A 414 -12.34 -1.67 9.78
C GLU A 414 -11.82 -3.11 9.58
N PHE A 415 -11.87 -3.60 8.35
CA PHE A 415 -11.03 -4.71 7.97
C PHE A 415 -9.63 -4.14 7.75
N SER A 416 -8.63 -4.69 8.44
CA SER A 416 -7.26 -4.22 8.33
C SER A 416 -6.33 -5.41 8.28
N GLY A 417 -5.66 -5.56 7.15
CA GLY A 417 -4.81 -6.70 6.84
C GLY A 417 -5.54 -7.81 6.11
N VAL A 418 -4.95 -8.23 5.00
CA VAL A 418 -5.39 -9.37 4.19
C VAL A 418 -4.16 -10.13 3.68
N ALA A 419 -4.22 -11.46 3.69
CA ALA A 419 -3.18 -12.30 3.12
C ALA A 419 -3.73 -13.65 2.64
N ASP A 420 -3.24 -14.12 1.49
CA ASP A 420 -3.44 -15.52 1.08
C ASP A 420 -2.59 -16.45 1.96
N ALA A 421 -3.23 -17.33 2.73
CA ALA A 421 -2.53 -18.32 3.55
C ALA A 421 -2.47 -19.71 2.90
N SER A 422 -3.08 -19.88 1.73
CA SER A 422 -3.25 -21.19 1.08
C SER A 422 -1.91 -21.88 0.86
N GLY A 423 -0.89 -21.14 0.41
CA GLY A 423 0.45 -21.69 0.23
C GLY A 423 1.14 -22.02 1.55
N ALA A 424 0.98 -21.16 2.56
CA ALA A 424 1.59 -21.37 3.88
C ALA A 424 1.03 -22.62 4.58
N LEU A 425 -0.26 -22.90 4.40
CA LEU A 425 -0.92 -24.09 4.94
C LEU A 425 -0.53 -25.39 4.23
N ARG A 426 0.02 -25.30 3.01
CA ARG A 426 0.43 -26.46 2.19
C ARG A 426 1.93 -26.75 2.25
N GLN A 427 2.71 -25.89 2.89
CA GLN A 427 4.18 -26.00 2.92
C GLN A 427 4.67 -26.24 4.35
N THR A 428 5.74 -27.02 4.48
CA THR A 428 6.43 -27.25 5.77
C THR A 428 7.59 -26.29 5.99
N MET A 429 8.06 -25.62 4.93
CA MET A 429 9.14 -24.63 5.00
C MET A 429 8.61 -23.22 4.81
N MET A 430 9.10 -22.30 5.65
CA MET A 430 8.79 -20.87 5.59
C MET A 430 9.61 -20.18 4.50
N GLY A 431 8.96 -19.43 3.60
CA GLY A 431 9.63 -18.58 2.61
C GLY A 431 8.67 -17.95 1.61
N GLY A 432 8.84 -16.67 1.28
CA GLY A 432 7.92 -15.91 0.43
C GLY A 432 7.70 -16.53 -0.95
N ALA A 433 8.79 -16.89 -1.65
CA ALA A 433 8.70 -17.49 -3.00
C ALA A 433 8.05 -18.88 -2.98
N ALA A 434 8.44 -19.76 -2.05
CA ALA A 434 7.85 -21.10 -1.92
C ALA A 434 6.35 -21.02 -1.56
N ARG A 435 5.98 -20.08 -0.67
CA ARG A 435 4.58 -19.80 -0.34
C ARG A 435 3.79 -19.39 -1.59
N ARG A 436 4.24 -18.37 -2.33
CA ARG A 436 3.57 -17.89 -3.55
C ARG A 436 3.46 -18.98 -4.63
N LEU A 437 4.50 -19.81 -4.79
CA LEU A 437 4.44 -20.97 -5.70
C LEU A 437 3.34 -21.96 -5.31
N ALA A 438 3.23 -22.29 -4.03
CA ALA A 438 2.18 -23.18 -3.55
C ALA A 438 0.77 -22.56 -3.68
N GLU A 439 0.66 -21.23 -3.58
CA GLU A 439 -0.60 -20.50 -3.82
C GLU A 439 -1.10 -20.67 -5.27
N LEU A 440 -0.20 -20.73 -6.26
CA LEU A 440 -0.57 -20.90 -7.68
C LEU A 440 -1.26 -22.23 -8.00
N ASP A 441 -1.10 -23.22 -7.13
CA ASP A 441 -1.73 -24.54 -7.27
C ASP A 441 -3.08 -24.65 -6.54
N VAL A 442 -3.62 -23.53 -6.07
CA VAL A 442 -4.91 -23.47 -5.36
C VAL A 442 -5.92 -22.74 -6.22
N ALA A 443 -7.02 -23.40 -6.56
CA ALA A 443 -8.14 -22.76 -7.27
C ALA A 443 -8.80 -21.71 -6.36
N MET A 444 -9.49 -20.73 -6.94
CA MET A 444 -10.03 -19.60 -6.17
C MET A 444 -10.95 -20.09 -5.04
N ASN A 445 -11.83 -21.04 -5.33
CA ASN A 445 -12.78 -21.61 -4.36
C ASN A 445 -12.13 -22.51 -3.30
N ASP A 446 -10.83 -22.81 -3.41
CA ASP A 446 -10.08 -23.59 -2.41
C ASP A 446 -9.10 -22.70 -1.63
N LYS A 447 -9.13 -21.37 -1.87
CA LYS A 447 -8.26 -20.43 -1.19
C LYS A 447 -8.66 -20.26 0.28
N THR A 448 -7.65 -20.16 1.14
CA THR A 448 -7.80 -19.71 2.52
C THR A 448 -7.21 -18.32 2.66
N ILE A 449 -8.08 -17.32 2.86
CA ILE A 449 -7.69 -15.92 2.99
C ILE A 449 -7.79 -15.50 4.45
N LEU A 450 -6.70 -14.97 4.98
CA LEU A 450 -6.67 -14.35 6.31
C LEU A 450 -7.17 -12.92 6.20
N ILE A 451 -8.06 -12.54 7.11
CA ILE A 451 -8.63 -11.20 7.19
C ILE A 451 -8.46 -10.72 8.62
N GLY A 452 -7.77 -9.61 8.81
CA GLY A 452 -7.75 -8.90 10.07
C GLY A 452 -8.98 -8.01 10.19
N LEU A 453 -9.55 -7.96 11.40
CA LEU A 453 -10.67 -7.11 11.74
C LEU A 453 -10.32 -6.33 13.01
N GLN A 454 -10.33 -5.01 12.89
CA GLN A 454 -10.15 -4.10 14.01
C GLN A 454 -11.52 -3.54 14.42
N GLN A 455 -11.89 -3.75 15.68
CA GLN A 455 -13.25 -3.49 16.18
C GLN A 455 -13.26 -2.26 17.09
N HIS A 456 -13.64 -1.09 16.57
CA HIS A 456 -13.65 0.16 17.36
C HIS A 456 -14.78 0.15 18.40
N SER A 457 -15.79 -0.69 18.18
CA SER A 457 -16.84 -0.98 19.16
C SER A 457 -16.35 -1.76 20.37
N ILE A 458 -15.14 -2.33 20.33
CA ILE A 458 -14.59 -3.24 21.32
C ILE A 458 -13.37 -2.57 22.00
N ARG A 459 -13.61 -1.88 23.12
CA ARG A 459 -12.56 -1.19 23.89
C ARG A 459 -12.78 -1.22 25.40
N ALA A 460 -13.88 -1.82 25.86
CA ALA A 460 -14.20 -1.93 27.29
C ALA A 460 -13.71 -3.26 27.88
N GLY A 461 -14.00 -3.47 29.16
CA GLY A 461 -13.80 -4.75 29.84
C GLY A 461 -12.35 -5.21 29.83
N VAL A 462 -12.10 -6.42 29.32
CA VAL A 462 -10.75 -6.98 29.29
C VAL A 462 -9.79 -6.18 28.39
N VAL A 463 -10.28 -5.60 27.29
CA VAL A 463 -9.45 -4.81 26.36
C VAL A 463 -8.88 -3.58 27.05
N SER A 464 -9.71 -2.80 27.73
CA SER A 464 -9.23 -1.63 28.50
C SER A 464 -8.33 -2.03 29.67
N LYS A 465 -8.59 -3.16 30.34
CA LYS A 465 -7.73 -3.66 31.43
C LYS A 465 -6.31 -4.00 30.97
N PHE A 466 -6.15 -4.45 29.72
CA PHE A 466 -4.83 -4.68 29.12
C PHE A 466 -4.20 -3.40 28.55
N GLY A 467 -4.91 -2.27 28.55
CA GLY A 467 -4.43 -1.03 27.93
C GLY A 467 -4.30 -1.11 26.41
N ALA A 468 -5.01 -2.05 25.76
CA ALA A 468 -5.04 -2.14 24.32
C ALA A 468 -5.95 -1.04 23.73
N ASP A 469 -5.56 -0.48 22.58
CA ASP A 469 -6.33 0.56 21.88
C ASP A 469 -7.71 0.04 21.44
N ARG A 470 -7.73 -1.11 20.75
CA ARG A 470 -8.95 -1.77 20.27
C ARG A 470 -8.85 -3.28 20.40
N GLY A 471 -10.00 -3.93 20.49
CA GLY A 471 -10.11 -5.36 20.25
C GLY A 471 -10.15 -5.66 18.75
N GLY A 472 -10.02 -6.94 18.42
CA GLY A 472 -10.04 -7.39 17.04
C GLY A 472 -10.14 -8.89 16.92
N GLN A 473 -10.26 -9.36 15.69
CA GLN A 473 -10.31 -10.77 15.35
C GLN A 473 -9.48 -11.03 14.10
N ILE A 474 -8.87 -12.21 14.02
CA ILE A 474 -8.35 -12.73 12.76
C ILE A 474 -9.36 -13.76 12.28
N TYR A 475 -9.91 -13.53 11.10
CA TYR A 475 -10.78 -14.48 10.44
C TYR A 475 -10.00 -15.27 9.40
N MET A 476 -10.42 -16.52 9.21
CA MET A 476 -10.03 -17.34 8.08
C MET A 476 -11.27 -17.50 7.21
N TRP A 477 -11.19 -16.99 5.99
CA TRP A 477 -12.22 -17.18 5.00
C TRP A 477 -11.80 -18.31 4.06
N ASP A 478 -12.60 -19.37 4.05
CA ASP A 478 -12.53 -20.44 3.06
C ASP A 478 -13.44 -20.05 1.89
N ALA A 479 -12.84 -19.90 0.71
CA ALA A 479 -13.54 -19.47 -0.50
C ALA A 479 -14.49 -20.53 -1.07
N ALA A 480 -14.62 -21.69 -0.43
CA ALA A 480 -15.59 -22.70 -0.84
C ALA A 480 -17.01 -22.09 -0.85
N ASN A 481 -17.68 -22.19 -2.00
CA ASN A 481 -19.02 -21.66 -2.31
C ASN A 481 -19.08 -20.19 -2.79
N PHE A 482 -18.19 -19.80 -3.70
CA PHE A 482 -18.58 -18.87 -4.77
C PHE A 482 -19.32 -19.58 -5.90
#